data_AF-A0A2S9PVC1-F1
#
_entry.id   AF-A0A2S9PVC1-F1
#
_cell.length_a   1.000
_cell.length_b   1.000
_cell.length_c   1.000
_cell.angle_alpha   90.00
_cell.angle_beta   90.00
_cell.angle_gamma   90.00
#
_symmetry.space_group_name_H-M   'P 1'
#
loop_
_entity.id
_entity.type
_entity.pdbx_description
1 polymer ?
#
loop_
_entity_poly.entity_id
_entity_poly.type
_entity_poly.pdbx_seq_one_letter_code
_entity_poly.pdbx_strand_id
1 'polypeptide(L)'
;MCVTDVTFYPLIVADRPDNGVYEMPPAGTDMSQLRIIPNLEVRPGDLVLGAYDGAPDPARLRWAMQSCAAFPALPVSTGGYTALEGESLVWPSNGVALVIPREHVPAGVYGRHTAEYRPGDRVVRSFIHMPEDSDHRHGTEPRAVIQRGTVTAVEDDALTIAWAGRWPVVTDPVMRLAAPDEIERERGVYGFAVGDTVQSHYGAAGVVLELWLHWYSGAPMAFVHWDGDRRTAQMTFGLSHDVPAAA
;
A
#
# COMPACT_ATOMS: atom_id res chain seq x y z
N MET A 1 -0.54 23.77 -21.95
CA MET A 1 -0.92 23.56 -20.54
C MET A 1 -1.14 24.94 -19.94
N CYS A 2 -2.36 25.27 -19.53
CA CYS A 2 -2.65 26.55 -18.86
C CYS A 2 -2.14 26.43 -17.43
N VAL A 3 -1.19 27.28 -17.04
CA VAL A 3 -0.75 27.40 -15.65
C VAL A 3 -1.76 28.32 -14.97
N THR A 4 -2.61 27.76 -14.12
CA THR A 4 -3.52 28.54 -13.29
C THR A 4 -2.83 28.82 -11.96
N ASP A 5 -2.60 30.10 -11.65
CA ASP A 5 -2.15 30.51 -10.32
C ASP A 5 -3.30 30.29 -9.33
N VAL A 6 -3.22 29.21 -8.55
CA VAL A 6 -4.19 28.89 -7.51
C VAL A 6 -3.55 29.21 -6.16
N THR A 7 -4.16 30.13 -5.41
CA THR A 7 -3.76 30.39 -4.03
C THR A 7 -4.35 29.31 -3.12
N PHE A 8 -3.50 28.46 -2.55
CA PHE A 8 -3.90 27.44 -1.60
C PHE A 8 -3.87 28.00 -0.17
N TYR A 9 -4.99 27.86 0.56
CA TYR A 9 -5.08 28.19 1.98
C TYR A 9 -5.18 26.89 2.77
N PRO A 10 -4.06 26.36 3.31
CA PRO A 10 -4.09 25.13 4.09
C PRO A 10 -4.85 25.35 5.39
N LEU A 11 -6.01 24.72 5.55
CA LEU A 11 -6.61 24.51 6.87
C LEU A 11 -6.00 23.23 7.47
N ILE A 12 -4.98 23.41 8.31
CA ILE A 12 -4.34 22.29 9.00
C ILE A 12 -5.09 22.04 10.31
N VAL A 13 -5.77 20.90 10.41
CA VAL A 13 -6.36 20.45 11.67
C VAL A 13 -5.27 19.73 12.46
N ALA A 14 -4.68 20.41 13.44
CA ALA A 14 -3.54 19.91 14.21
C ALA A 14 -3.92 18.94 15.34
N ASP A 15 -5.20 18.87 15.71
CA ASP A 15 -5.70 18.08 16.85
C ASP A 15 -6.74 17.05 16.34
N ARG A 16 -6.24 15.97 15.73
CA ARG A 16 -7.06 14.82 15.29
C ARG A 16 -6.71 13.59 16.12
N PRO A 17 -7.68 12.67 16.35
CA PRO A 17 -7.36 11.37 16.92
C PRO A 17 -6.33 10.68 16.03
N ASP A 18 -5.23 10.19 16.58
CA ASP A 18 -4.21 9.46 15.80
C ASP A 18 -4.42 7.96 15.97
N ASN A 19 -5.29 7.37 15.15
CA ASN A 19 -5.71 5.96 15.28
C ASN A 19 -5.53 5.16 13.98
N GLY A 20 -4.52 5.49 13.17
CA GLY A 20 -4.20 4.85 11.90
C GLY A 20 -5.16 5.19 10.75
N VAL A 21 -6.44 5.44 11.04
CA VAL A 21 -7.42 6.01 10.09
C VAL A 21 -7.27 7.53 10.00
N TYR A 22 -6.43 8.15 10.82
CA TYR A 22 -6.26 9.61 10.94
C TYR A 22 -4.79 10.02 11.03
N GLU A 23 -3.88 9.18 10.51
CA GLU A 23 -2.44 9.35 10.67
C GLU A 23 -1.98 10.73 10.18
N MET A 24 -1.28 11.44 11.07
CA MET A 24 -0.78 12.78 10.79
C MET A 24 0.51 12.70 9.96
N PRO A 25 0.84 13.75 9.18
CA PRO A 25 2.15 13.85 8.57
C PRO A 25 3.25 13.70 9.63
N PRO A 26 4.36 13.02 9.32
CA PRO A 26 5.49 12.87 10.22
C PRO A 26 5.94 14.21 10.80
N ALA A 27 6.33 14.23 12.08
CA ALA A 27 6.83 15.43 12.71
C ALA A 27 8.01 16.04 11.91
N GLY A 28 7.96 17.35 11.69
CA GLY A 28 8.96 18.07 10.86
C GLY A 28 8.68 18.06 9.36
N THR A 29 7.55 17.51 8.92
CA THR A 29 7.08 17.66 7.53
C THR A 29 6.82 19.12 7.18
N ASP A 30 7.51 19.64 6.16
CA ASP A 30 7.30 21.01 5.67
C ASP A 30 6.05 21.09 4.78
N MET A 31 4.93 21.49 5.39
CA MET A 31 3.65 21.65 4.70
C MET A 31 3.65 22.74 3.62
N SER A 32 4.65 23.62 3.57
CA SER A 32 4.80 24.60 2.47
C SER A 32 5.18 23.93 1.14
N GLN A 33 5.67 22.69 1.18
CA GLN A 33 6.01 21.90 0.00
C GLN A 33 4.83 21.12 -0.57
N LEU A 34 3.63 21.28 -0.01
CA LEU A 34 2.42 20.65 -0.51
C LEU A 34 2.20 20.96 -2.00
N ARG A 35 1.86 19.93 -2.78
CA ARG A 35 1.50 20.01 -4.19
C ARG A 35 0.15 19.33 -4.42
N ILE A 36 -0.58 19.84 -5.41
CA ILE A 36 -1.73 19.17 -6.01
C ILE A 36 -1.27 18.70 -7.38
N ILE A 37 -1.21 17.39 -7.58
CA ILE A 37 -0.77 16.79 -8.84
C ILE A 37 -1.75 15.73 -9.30
N PRO A 38 -1.83 15.43 -10.61
CA PRO A 38 -2.51 14.22 -11.09
C PRO A 38 -2.05 12.99 -10.33
N ASN A 39 -2.97 12.10 -9.95
CA ASN A 39 -2.60 10.90 -9.18
C ASN A 39 -1.63 9.98 -9.94
N LEU A 40 -1.67 10.00 -11.27
CA LEU A 40 -0.73 9.30 -12.14
C LEU A 40 0.70 9.87 -12.09
N GLU A 41 0.87 11.10 -11.60
CA GLU A 41 2.17 11.74 -11.43
C GLU A 41 2.75 11.54 -10.02
N VAL A 42 2.00 10.92 -9.10
CA VAL A 42 2.50 10.58 -7.77
C VAL A 42 3.66 9.61 -7.92
N ARG A 43 4.79 9.94 -7.32
CA ARG A 43 5.98 9.11 -7.35
C ARG A 43 6.07 8.25 -6.10
N PRO A 44 6.73 7.10 -6.21
CA PRO A 44 7.16 6.34 -5.06
C PRO A 44 7.79 7.17 -3.93
N GLY A 45 7.28 7.02 -2.72
CA GLY A 45 7.77 7.69 -1.51
C GLY A 45 7.30 9.13 -1.35
N ASP A 46 6.58 9.71 -2.31
CA ASP A 46 5.85 10.97 -2.07
C ASP A 46 4.86 10.73 -0.91
N LEU A 47 4.75 11.68 0.02
CA LEU A 47 3.81 11.55 1.13
C LEU A 47 2.43 12.02 0.67
N VAL A 48 1.51 11.07 0.49
CA VAL A 48 0.11 11.35 0.17
C VAL A 48 -0.59 11.79 1.44
N LEU A 49 -1.25 12.93 1.37
CA LEU A 49 -2.02 13.50 2.47
C LEU A 49 -3.51 13.36 2.24
N GLY A 50 -3.97 13.26 1.00
CA GLY A 50 -5.39 13.20 0.74
C GLY A 50 -5.80 13.38 -0.68
N ALA A 51 -7.11 13.21 -0.86
CA ALA A 51 -7.77 13.33 -2.15
C ALA A 51 -8.34 14.73 -2.31
N TYR A 52 -8.31 15.22 -3.55
CA TYR A 52 -8.99 16.44 -3.91
C TYR A 52 -10.38 16.12 -4.46
N ASP A 53 -11.39 16.84 -3.97
CA ASP A 53 -12.74 16.82 -4.53
C ASP A 53 -12.76 17.53 -5.90
N GLY A 54 -12.75 16.72 -6.95
CA GLY A 54 -13.18 17.11 -8.29
C GLY A 54 -12.07 17.59 -9.23
N ALA A 55 -12.45 18.08 -10.42
CA ALA A 55 -11.50 18.77 -11.30
C ALA A 55 -11.32 20.22 -10.85
N PRO A 56 -10.14 20.84 -11.07
CA PRO A 56 -9.96 22.27 -10.83
C PRO A 56 -11.04 23.09 -11.56
N ASP A 57 -11.81 23.89 -10.80
CA ASP A 57 -12.88 24.74 -11.34
C ASP A 57 -12.70 26.15 -10.79
N PRO A 58 -12.38 27.14 -11.65
CA PRO A 58 -12.14 28.51 -11.21
C PRO A 58 -13.39 29.20 -10.62
N ALA A 59 -14.59 28.65 -10.81
CA ALA A 59 -15.83 29.20 -10.28
C ALA A 59 -16.23 28.63 -8.90
N ARG A 60 -15.44 27.72 -8.32
CA ARG A 60 -15.78 27.08 -7.04
C ARG A 60 -14.63 27.14 -6.05
N LEU A 61 -14.96 27.46 -4.79
CA LEU A 61 -14.08 27.16 -3.65
C LEU A 61 -13.98 25.64 -3.55
N ARG A 62 -12.79 25.11 -3.83
CA ARG A 62 -12.50 23.69 -3.81
C ARG A 62 -11.81 23.34 -2.51
N TRP A 63 -12.22 22.21 -1.94
CA TRP A 63 -11.73 21.74 -0.66
C TRP A 63 -10.91 20.50 -0.95
N ALA A 64 -9.64 20.54 -0.59
CA ALA A 64 -8.82 19.36 -0.61
C ALA A 64 -8.98 18.70 0.76
N MET A 65 -9.56 17.50 0.80
CA MET A 65 -9.72 16.79 2.06
C MET A 65 -8.47 15.95 2.26
N GLN A 66 -7.75 16.21 3.35
CA GLN A 66 -6.81 15.22 3.87
C GLN A 66 -7.59 13.91 3.99
N SER A 67 -7.11 12.84 3.32
CA SER A 67 -7.69 11.51 3.48
C SER A 67 -7.51 11.08 4.92
N CYS A 68 -8.14 9.96 5.25
CA CYS A 68 -8.05 9.33 6.54
C CYS A 68 -6.58 9.32 7.03
N ALA A 69 -5.60 8.76 6.32
CA ALA A 69 -4.20 8.77 6.78
C ALA A 69 -3.28 9.55 5.84
N ALA A 70 -2.19 10.13 6.38
CA ALA A 70 -1.00 10.50 5.62
C ALA A 70 -0.12 9.26 5.43
N PHE A 71 0.27 8.92 4.20
CA PHE A 71 1.02 7.70 3.92
C PHE A 71 2.03 7.84 2.77
N PRO A 72 3.15 7.09 2.80
CA PRO A 72 4.10 7.06 1.70
C PRO A 72 3.48 6.36 0.47
N ALA A 73 3.57 7.02 -0.68
CA ALA A 73 3.06 6.49 -1.92
C ALA A 73 3.85 5.25 -2.38
N LEU A 74 3.10 4.25 -2.80
CA LEU A 74 3.54 3.03 -3.46
C LEU A 74 2.59 2.81 -4.66
N PRO A 75 2.66 3.69 -5.69
CA PRO A 75 1.59 3.78 -6.67
C PRO A 75 1.59 2.61 -7.64
N VAL A 76 0.42 2.04 -7.88
CA VAL A 76 0.17 1.04 -8.93
C VAL A 76 -1.18 1.32 -9.60
N SER A 77 -1.25 1.20 -10.92
CA SER A 77 -2.46 1.54 -11.69
C SER A 77 -2.94 0.39 -12.55
N THR A 78 -4.26 0.21 -12.60
CA THR A 78 -4.94 -0.74 -13.50
C THR A 78 -6.40 -0.34 -13.68
N GLY A 79 -7.00 -0.70 -14.82
CA GLY A 79 -8.45 -0.57 -15.03
C GLY A 79 -9.01 0.86 -14.93
N GLY A 80 -8.20 1.90 -15.15
CA GLY A 80 -8.62 3.30 -14.99
C GLY A 80 -8.62 3.81 -13.55
N TYR A 81 -8.02 3.03 -12.64
CA TYR A 81 -7.84 3.38 -11.24
C TYR A 81 -6.36 3.23 -10.83
N THR A 82 -6.03 3.88 -9.72
CA THR A 82 -4.72 3.89 -9.10
C THR A 82 -4.88 3.58 -7.61
N ALA A 83 -4.03 2.70 -7.11
CA ALA A 83 -3.82 2.49 -5.68
C ALA A 83 -2.57 3.24 -5.30
N LEU A 84 -2.70 4.31 -4.50
CA LEU A 84 -1.57 5.17 -4.14
C LEU A 84 -0.76 4.58 -2.99
N GLU A 85 -1.38 3.82 -2.10
CA GLU A 85 -0.75 3.08 -1.00
C GLU A 85 -0.35 1.64 -1.39
N GLY A 86 -0.74 1.21 -2.60
CA GLY A 86 -0.29 -0.04 -3.22
C GLY A 86 -1.35 -1.15 -3.31
N GLU A 87 -2.50 -1.00 -2.64
CA GLU A 87 -3.53 -2.06 -2.53
C GLU A 87 -4.95 -1.63 -2.93
N SER A 88 -5.39 -0.42 -2.60
CA SER A 88 -6.77 0.05 -2.78
C SER A 88 -6.92 0.88 -4.06
N LEU A 89 -7.53 0.30 -5.10
CA LEU A 89 -7.83 0.97 -6.38
C LEU A 89 -8.99 1.97 -6.26
N VAL A 90 -8.83 2.99 -5.42
CA VAL A 90 -9.88 3.96 -5.09
C VAL A 90 -9.72 5.29 -5.83
N TRP A 91 -8.57 5.52 -6.47
CA TRP A 91 -8.28 6.78 -7.15
C TRP A 91 -8.54 6.65 -8.64
N PRO A 92 -9.55 7.33 -9.22
CA PRO A 92 -9.73 7.29 -10.66
C PRO A 92 -8.52 7.93 -11.36
N SER A 93 -8.13 7.45 -12.54
CA SER A 93 -6.92 7.92 -13.25
C SER A 93 -6.95 9.40 -13.68
N ASN A 94 -8.10 10.06 -13.59
CA ASN A 94 -8.25 11.50 -13.80
C ASN A 94 -8.32 12.29 -12.47
N GLY A 95 -8.11 11.61 -11.34
CA GLY A 95 -8.08 12.21 -10.02
C GLY A 95 -6.79 12.97 -9.78
N VAL A 96 -6.78 13.77 -8.71
CA VAL A 96 -5.58 14.47 -8.26
C VAL A 96 -5.35 14.19 -6.78
N ALA A 97 -4.10 14.16 -6.38
CA ALA A 97 -3.65 13.86 -5.04
C ALA A 97 -2.96 15.07 -4.39
N LEU A 98 -3.13 15.20 -3.08
CA LEU A 98 -2.36 16.09 -2.24
C LEU A 98 -1.11 15.36 -1.80
N VAL A 99 0.05 15.85 -2.22
CA VAL A 99 1.32 15.19 -1.93
C VAL A 99 2.37 16.17 -1.42
N ILE A 100 3.25 15.69 -0.56
CA ILE A 100 4.54 16.30 -0.29
C ILE A 100 5.59 15.47 -1.03
N PRO A 101 6.34 16.05 -1.98
CA PRO A 101 7.36 15.34 -2.71
C PRO A 101 8.36 14.63 -1.79
N ARG A 102 8.83 13.46 -2.20
CA ARG A 102 9.72 12.61 -1.39
C ARG A 102 11.06 13.25 -1.00
N GLU A 103 11.48 14.30 -1.67
CA GLU A 103 12.65 15.10 -1.32
C GLU A 103 12.41 16.04 -0.12
N HIS A 104 11.16 16.21 0.33
CA HIS A 104 10.76 17.20 1.32
C HIS A 104 10.16 16.64 2.62
N VAL A 105 10.04 15.31 2.76
CA VAL A 105 9.64 14.71 4.04
C VAL A 105 10.90 14.22 4.74
N PRO A 106 10.94 14.24 6.09
CA PRO A 106 12.13 13.86 6.82
C PRO A 106 12.74 12.51 6.41
N ALA A 107 14.08 12.48 6.35
CA ALA A 107 14.84 11.26 6.07
C ALA A 107 14.58 10.19 7.14
N GLY A 108 14.62 8.92 6.74
CA GLY A 108 14.42 7.79 7.65
C GLY A 108 12.97 7.48 8.01
N VAL A 109 12.00 8.26 7.54
CA VAL A 109 10.57 7.97 7.81
C VAL A 109 10.07 6.81 6.94
N TYR A 110 10.49 6.72 5.67
CA TYR A 110 9.92 5.74 4.72
C TYR A 110 10.92 5.02 3.81
N GLY A 111 12.24 5.24 3.98
CA GLY A 111 13.29 4.68 3.11
C GLY A 111 13.15 5.16 1.67
N ARG A 112 13.70 6.35 1.38
CA ARG A 112 13.44 7.09 0.12
C ARG A 112 14.55 6.95 -0.91
N HIS A 113 15.72 6.50 -0.45
CA HIS A 113 16.91 6.31 -1.25
C HIS A 113 17.51 4.94 -0.96
N THR A 114 18.11 4.31 -1.96
CA THR A 114 18.85 3.05 -1.80
C THR A 114 19.87 3.12 -0.66
N ALA A 115 20.47 4.29 -0.45
CA ALA A 115 21.41 4.59 0.63
C ALA A 115 20.81 4.55 2.06
N GLU A 116 19.49 4.53 2.21
CA GLU A 116 18.82 4.50 3.51
C GLU A 116 18.51 3.07 3.98
N TYR A 117 18.51 2.08 3.08
CA TYR A 117 18.21 0.71 3.45
C TYR A 117 19.41 0.04 4.10
N ARG A 118 19.12 -0.86 5.05
CA ARG A 118 20.09 -1.64 5.80
C ARG A 118 19.71 -3.11 5.76
N PRO A 119 20.70 -4.03 5.81
CA PRO A 119 20.41 -5.44 6.04
C PRO A 119 19.53 -5.62 7.29
N GLY A 120 18.43 -6.36 7.14
CA GLY A 120 17.40 -6.55 8.16
C GLY A 120 16.15 -5.68 7.99
N ASP A 121 16.21 -4.60 7.20
CA ASP A 121 15.05 -3.75 6.97
C ASP A 121 13.92 -4.52 6.30
N ARG A 122 12.70 -4.32 6.81
CA ARG A 122 11.48 -4.82 6.18
C ARG A 122 11.05 -3.82 5.11
N VAL A 123 10.82 -4.33 3.91
CA VAL A 123 10.42 -3.52 2.75
C VAL A 123 9.13 -4.06 2.16
N VAL A 124 8.40 -3.20 1.48
CA VAL A 124 7.22 -3.57 0.71
C VAL A 124 7.30 -3.00 -0.70
N ARG A 125 6.77 -3.75 -1.66
CA ARG A 125 6.55 -3.33 -3.04
C ARG A 125 5.11 -3.57 -3.47
N SER A 126 4.63 -2.81 -4.44
CA SER A 126 3.35 -3.06 -5.10
C SER A 126 3.54 -3.54 -6.54
N PHE A 127 2.61 -4.35 -7.02
CA PHE A 127 2.49 -4.68 -8.44
C PHE A 127 1.05 -5.11 -8.76
N ILE A 128 0.78 -5.30 -10.05
CA ILE A 128 -0.50 -5.87 -10.49
C ILE A 128 -0.35 -7.39 -10.61
N HIS A 129 -1.12 -8.12 -9.80
CA HIS A 129 -1.31 -9.56 -9.96
C HIS A 129 -2.48 -9.82 -10.92
N MET A 130 -2.22 -10.63 -11.95
CA MET A 130 -3.26 -11.20 -12.81
C MET A 130 -3.57 -12.61 -12.30
N PRO A 131 -4.79 -12.88 -11.77
CA PRO A 131 -5.17 -14.23 -11.40
C PRO A 131 -5.14 -15.15 -12.62
N GLU A 132 -4.43 -16.28 -12.53
CA GLU A 132 -4.22 -17.19 -13.68
C GLU A 132 -5.39 -18.17 -13.90
N ASP A 133 -6.21 -18.46 -12.89
CA ASP A 133 -7.39 -19.34 -13.00
C ASP A 133 -8.62 -18.73 -12.31
N SER A 134 -9.70 -18.59 -13.07
CA SER A 134 -11.03 -18.23 -12.57
C SER A 134 -11.83 -19.48 -12.23
N ASP A 135 -11.93 -19.83 -10.96
CA ASP A 135 -13.19 -20.41 -10.52
C ASP A 135 -14.22 -19.26 -10.45
N HIS A 136 -15.50 -19.53 -10.68
CA HIS A 136 -16.57 -18.54 -10.88
C HIS A 136 -16.79 -17.57 -9.70
N ARG A 137 -16.04 -17.76 -8.60
CA ARG A 137 -15.99 -16.93 -7.39
C ARG A 137 -14.83 -15.93 -7.38
N HIS A 138 -13.85 -16.08 -8.25
CA HIS A 138 -12.62 -15.28 -8.28
C HIS A 138 -12.51 -14.62 -9.65
N GLY A 139 -12.95 -13.36 -9.73
CA GLY A 139 -12.92 -12.60 -10.98
C GLY A 139 -11.52 -12.55 -11.59
N THR A 140 -11.45 -12.51 -12.92
CA THR A 140 -10.20 -12.40 -13.72
C THR A 140 -9.60 -11.00 -13.71
N GLU A 141 -10.05 -10.15 -12.79
CA GLU A 141 -9.69 -8.74 -12.79
C GLU A 141 -8.26 -8.57 -12.24
N PRO A 142 -7.45 -7.69 -12.85
CA PRO A 142 -6.14 -7.34 -12.32
C PRO A 142 -6.28 -6.78 -10.90
N ARG A 143 -5.41 -7.21 -9.99
CA ARG A 143 -5.41 -6.77 -8.59
C ARG A 143 -4.13 -6.04 -8.25
N ALA A 144 -4.27 -4.88 -7.59
CA ALA A 144 -3.14 -4.28 -6.89
C ALA A 144 -2.83 -5.14 -5.67
N VAL A 145 -1.58 -5.56 -5.52
CA VAL A 145 -1.12 -6.38 -4.40
C VAL A 145 0.17 -5.81 -3.84
N ILE A 146 0.36 -6.00 -2.53
CA ILE A 146 1.60 -5.68 -1.83
C ILE A 146 2.37 -6.97 -1.56
N GLN A 147 3.68 -6.93 -1.76
CA GLN A 147 4.59 -7.99 -1.36
C GLN A 147 5.64 -7.46 -0.41
N ARG A 148 5.84 -8.19 0.69
CA ARG A 148 6.84 -7.88 1.70
C ARG A 148 8.15 -8.60 1.44
N GLY A 149 9.25 -8.01 1.87
CA GLY A 149 10.58 -8.59 1.80
C GLY A 149 11.48 -8.11 2.91
N THR A 150 12.68 -8.69 2.97
CA THR A 150 13.74 -8.26 3.86
C THR A 150 15.00 -7.97 3.07
N VAL A 151 15.59 -6.80 3.28
CA VAL A 151 16.90 -6.47 2.72
C VAL A 151 17.93 -7.40 3.35
N THR A 152 18.63 -8.17 2.53
CA THR A 152 19.65 -9.12 2.97
C THR A 152 21.07 -8.62 2.70
N ALA A 153 21.26 -7.76 1.71
CA ALA A 153 22.55 -7.14 1.41
C ALA A 153 22.37 -5.77 0.75
N VAL A 154 23.36 -4.89 0.95
CA VAL A 154 23.48 -3.56 0.35
C VAL A 154 24.93 -3.42 -0.14
N GLU A 155 25.13 -3.38 -1.46
CA GLU A 155 26.45 -3.41 -2.09
C GLU A 155 26.48 -2.44 -3.26
N ASP A 156 27.38 -1.46 -3.27
CA ASP A 156 27.66 -0.56 -4.41
C ASP A 156 26.39 -0.09 -5.17
N ASP A 157 25.44 0.49 -4.42
CA ASP A 157 24.12 0.98 -4.88
C ASP A 157 23.08 -0.09 -5.30
N ALA A 158 23.39 -1.38 -5.11
CA ALA A 158 22.47 -2.49 -5.29
C ALA A 158 21.91 -3.01 -3.95
N LEU A 159 20.63 -3.40 -3.97
CA LEU A 159 19.95 -4.05 -2.85
C LEU A 159 19.64 -5.49 -3.21
N THR A 160 20.00 -6.42 -2.32
CA THR A 160 19.49 -7.79 -2.37
C THR A 160 18.34 -7.91 -1.38
N ILE A 161 17.20 -8.43 -1.83
CA ILE A 161 15.99 -8.54 -1.02
C ILE A 161 15.48 -9.97 -1.08
N ALA A 162 15.35 -10.58 0.09
CA ALA A 162 14.62 -11.82 0.27
C ALA A 162 13.12 -11.50 0.31
N TRP A 163 12.49 -11.56 -0.87
CA TRP A 163 11.05 -11.37 -0.99
C TRP A 163 10.27 -12.55 -0.44
N ALA A 164 9.14 -12.27 0.21
CA ALA A 164 8.25 -13.31 0.66
C ALA A 164 7.45 -13.89 -0.50
N GLY A 165 7.40 -15.22 -0.59
CA GLY A 165 6.74 -15.93 -1.68
C GLY A 165 7.50 -15.97 -2.99
N ARG A 166 7.07 -16.87 -3.89
CA ARG A 166 7.55 -16.89 -5.28
C ARG A 166 6.62 -16.08 -6.15
N TRP A 167 7.19 -15.06 -6.80
CA TRP A 167 6.43 -14.13 -7.63
C TRP A 167 7.14 -13.91 -8.97
N PRO A 168 6.42 -13.46 -10.01
CA PRO A 168 7.04 -12.99 -11.24
C PRO A 168 8.12 -11.94 -10.92
N VAL A 169 9.21 -11.98 -11.66
CA VAL A 169 10.27 -10.98 -11.54
C VAL A 169 9.68 -9.64 -12.00
N VAL A 170 9.57 -8.70 -11.07
CA VAL A 170 9.24 -7.31 -11.36
C VAL A 170 10.57 -6.61 -11.64
N THR A 171 10.73 -6.06 -12.84
CA THR A 171 12.00 -5.49 -13.33
C THR A 171 12.32 -4.12 -12.76
N ASP A 172 11.36 -3.45 -12.10
CA ASP A 172 11.59 -2.16 -11.45
C ASP A 172 10.58 -2.00 -10.28
N PRO A 173 10.76 -2.76 -9.18
CA PRO A 173 9.82 -2.70 -8.09
C PRO A 173 10.03 -1.38 -7.35
N VAL A 174 8.99 -0.57 -7.38
CA VAL A 174 8.85 0.52 -6.42
C VAL A 174 8.83 -0.08 -5.01
N MET A 175 9.62 0.48 -4.09
CA MET A 175 9.70 0.01 -2.72
C MET A 175 9.62 1.14 -1.69
N ARG A 176 9.13 0.79 -0.50
CA ARG A 176 9.23 1.59 0.73
C ARG A 176 9.57 0.69 1.91
N LEU A 177 9.99 1.27 3.04
CA LEU A 177 10.03 0.53 4.30
C LEU A 177 8.61 0.09 4.70
N ALA A 178 8.52 -1.13 5.24
CA ALA A 178 7.32 -1.62 5.89
C ALA A 178 7.21 -0.95 7.27
N ALA A 179 6.04 -0.40 7.61
CA ALA A 179 5.81 0.13 8.94
C ALA A 179 5.63 -1.06 9.92
N PRO A 180 6.47 -1.20 10.96
CA PRO A 180 6.35 -2.31 11.91
C PRO A 180 4.96 -2.38 12.55
N ASP A 181 4.41 -1.23 12.91
CA ASP A 181 3.10 -1.10 13.54
C ASP A 181 1.95 -1.55 12.61
N GLU A 182 2.11 -1.39 11.29
CA GLU A 182 1.16 -1.90 10.29
C GLU A 182 1.12 -3.44 10.32
N ILE A 183 2.29 -4.07 10.38
CA ILE A 183 2.43 -5.52 10.47
C ILE A 183 1.89 -6.05 11.80
N GLU A 184 2.21 -5.39 12.91
CA GLU A 184 1.72 -5.77 14.23
C GLU A 184 0.20 -5.64 14.32
N ARG A 185 -0.38 -4.57 13.78
CA ARG A 185 -1.83 -4.38 13.70
C ARG A 185 -2.49 -5.47 12.85
N GLU A 186 -1.93 -5.81 11.70
CA GLU A 186 -2.47 -6.90 10.89
C GLU A 186 -2.46 -8.23 11.65
N ARG A 187 -1.35 -8.56 12.30
CA ARG A 187 -1.27 -9.77 13.13
C ARG A 187 -2.27 -9.74 14.28
N GLY A 188 -2.45 -8.59 14.91
CA GLY A 188 -3.41 -8.42 16.01
C GLY A 188 -4.87 -8.59 15.58
N VAL A 189 -5.22 -8.16 14.36
CA VAL A 189 -6.60 -8.20 13.83
C VAL A 189 -6.89 -9.52 13.11
N TYR A 190 -5.97 -10.01 12.29
CA TYR A 190 -6.18 -11.12 11.38
C TYR A 190 -5.47 -12.41 11.81
N GLY A 191 -4.50 -12.34 12.73
CA GLY A 191 -3.66 -13.46 13.16
C GLY A 191 -2.41 -13.68 12.32
N PHE A 192 -2.30 -12.99 11.18
CA PHE A 192 -1.17 -13.03 10.25
C PHE A 192 -1.15 -11.71 9.46
N ALA A 193 -0.12 -11.53 8.64
CA ALA A 193 0.17 -10.29 7.93
C ALA A 193 0.27 -10.52 6.42
N VAL A 194 0.04 -9.48 5.60
CA VAL A 194 0.32 -9.55 4.16
C VAL A 194 1.78 -9.98 3.92
N GLY A 195 1.99 -10.87 2.96
CA GLY A 195 3.29 -11.47 2.66
C GLY A 195 3.66 -12.67 3.54
N ASP A 196 2.90 -13.01 4.59
CA ASP A 196 3.16 -14.23 5.36
C ASP A 196 3.00 -15.47 4.46
N THR A 197 3.89 -16.44 4.67
CA THR A 197 3.71 -17.79 4.10
C THR A 197 2.75 -18.56 4.99
N VAL A 198 1.69 -19.07 4.39
CA VAL A 198 0.67 -19.90 5.06
C VAL A 198 0.65 -21.29 4.44
N GLN A 199 0.09 -22.26 5.16
CA GLN A 199 -0.12 -23.61 4.66
C GLN A 199 -1.61 -23.91 4.58
N SER A 200 -2.04 -24.48 3.46
CA SER A 200 -3.39 -25.01 3.33
C SER A 200 -3.53 -26.29 4.15
N HIS A 201 -4.77 -26.67 4.45
CA HIS A 201 -5.07 -27.94 5.10
C HIS A 201 -4.55 -29.17 4.31
N TYR A 202 -4.26 -29.00 3.02
CA TYR A 202 -3.73 -30.03 2.13
C TYR A 202 -2.21 -29.97 1.95
N GLY A 203 -1.52 -29.11 2.73
CA GLY A 203 -0.06 -29.01 2.73
C GLY A 203 0.54 -28.15 1.62
N ALA A 204 -0.27 -27.46 0.82
CA ALA A 204 0.23 -26.48 -0.14
C ALA A 204 0.69 -25.22 0.60
N ALA A 205 1.88 -24.72 0.26
CA ALA A 205 2.34 -23.43 0.74
C ALA A 205 1.68 -22.31 -0.08
N GLY A 206 1.36 -21.20 0.55
CA GLY A 206 0.83 -20.02 -0.12
C GLY A 206 1.26 -18.74 0.56
N VAL A 207 0.98 -17.61 -0.08
CA VAL A 207 1.38 -16.28 0.37
C VAL A 207 0.14 -15.40 0.49
N VAL A 208 0.02 -14.72 1.62
CA VAL A 208 -1.09 -13.78 1.88
C VAL A 208 -0.91 -12.53 1.03
N LEU A 209 -1.95 -12.16 0.28
CA LEU A 209 -1.96 -11.06 -0.70
C LEU A 209 -2.71 -9.83 -0.21
N GLU A 210 -3.82 -10.07 0.48
CA GLU A 210 -4.79 -9.06 0.88
C GLU A 210 -5.47 -9.56 2.15
N LEU A 211 -5.80 -8.63 3.04
CA LEU A 211 -6.51 -8.88 4.29
C LEU A 211 -7.78 -8.02 4.34
N TRP A 212 -8.90 -8.62 4.73
CA TRP A 212 -10.13 -7.85 4.96
C TRP A 212 -11.00 -8.52 6.02
N LEU A 213 -11.94 -7.76 6.56
CA LEU A 213 -13.00 -8.33 7.40
C LEU A 213 -14.20 -8.66 6.53
N HIS A 214 -14.73 -9.87 6.65
CA HIS A 214 -15.95 -10.24 5.95
C HIS A 214 -17.09 -9.32 6.40
N TRP A 215 -17.68 -8.59 5.45
CA TRP A 215 -18.63 -7.49 5.70
C TRP A 215 -19.83 -7.88 6.58
N TYR A 216 -20.25 -9.15 6.55
CA TYR A 216 -21.39 -9.63 7.34
C TYR A 216 -20.97 -10.24 8.70
N SER A 217 -19.89 -11.02 8.74
CA SER A 217 -19.52 -11.79 9.94
C SER A 217 -18.42 -11.14 10.77
N GLY A 218 -17.75 -10.11 10.24
CA GLY A 218 -16.54 -9.54 10.83
C GLY A 218 -15.37 -10.52 10.89
N ALA A 219 -15.46 -11.68 10.23
CA ALA A 219 -14.41 -12.68 10.27
C ALA A 219 -13.17 -12.20 9.50
N PRO A 220 -11.96 -12.42 10.02
CA PRO A 220 -10.72 -12.27 9.28
C PRO A 220 -10.72 -13.10 8.00
N MET A 221 -10.47 -12.42 6.88
CA MET A 221 -10.36 -13.03 5.56
C MET A 221 -9.00 -12.69 4.95
N ALA A 222 -8.52 -13.60 4.12
CA ALA A 222 -7.35 -13.33 3.31
C ALA A 222 -7.49 -13.86 1.89
N PHE A 223 -6.80 -13.20 0.98
CA PHE A 223 -6.58 -13.70 -0.36
C PHE A 223 -5.19 -14.31 -0.39
N VAL A 224 -5.08 -15.57 -0.83
CA VAL A 224 -3.82 -16.32 -0.78
C VAL A 224 -3.47 -16.82 -2.18
N HIS A 225 -2.24 -16.57 -2.59
CA HIS A 225 -1.63 -17.21 -3.76
C HIS A 225 -0.97 -18.52 -3.33
N TRP A 226 -1.39 -19.66 -3.89
CA TRP A 226 -0.86 -20.97 -3.53
C TRP A 226 0.23 -21.41 -4.51
N ASP A 227 1.38 -21.83 -4.00
CA ASP A 227 2.48 -22.37 -4.80
C ASP A 227 2.11 -23.78 -5.30
N GLY A 228 2.15 -23.99 -6.62
CA GLY A 228 1.98 -25.32 -7.24
C GLY A 228 0.53 -25.76 -7.48
N ASP A 229 -0.45 -25.02 -6.97
CA ASP A 229 -1.84 -25.09 -7.39
C ASP A 229 -2.13 -23.79 -8.15
N ARG A 230 -2.56 -23.87 -9.42
CA ARG A 230 -2.75 -22.68 -10.29
C ARG A 230 -3.86 -21.71 -9.80
N ARG A 231 -4.44 -21.99 -8.63
CA ARG A 231 -5.61 -21.32 -8.10
C ARG A 231 -5.20 -20.30 -7.04
N THR A 232 -5.63 -19.05 -7.25
CA THR A 232 -5.71 -18.07 -6.17
C THR A 232 -7.07 -18.23 -5.49
N ALA A 233 -7.10 -18.35 -4.16
CA ALA A 233 -8.33 -18.64 -3.42
C ALA A 233 -8.53 -17.70 -2.24
N GLN A 234 -9.79 -17.45 -1.90
CA GLN A 234 -10.17 -16.79 -0.65
C GLN A 234 -10.09 -17.80 0.49
N MET A 235 -9.47 -17.41 1.59
CA MET A 235 -9.43 -18.18 2.82
C MET A 235 -10.16 -17.41 3.91
N THR A 236 -11.18 -18.05 4.49
CA THR A 236 -11.86 -17.57 5.69
C THR A 236 -11.15 -18.14 6.90
N PHE A 237 -10.66 -17.29 7.80
CA PHE A 237 -10.09 -17.75 9.06
C PHE A 237 -11.16 -17.64 10.14
N GLY A 238 -11.62 -18.78 10.63
CA GLY A 238 -12.54 -18.88 11.76
C GLY A 238 -13.99 -19.25 11.41
N LEU A 239 -14.20 -20.54 11.10
CA LEU A 239 -15.31 -21.39 11.61
C LEU A 239 -14.92 -22.87 11.48
N SER A 240 -13.67 -23.22 11.81
CA SER A 240 -13.33 -24.56 12.27
C SER A 240 -12.11 -24.46 13.16
N HIS A 241 -12.18 -25.14 14.31
CA HIS A 241 -11.03 -25.44 15.13
C HIS A 241 -9.87 -25.95 14.25
N ASP A 242 -8.63 -25.63 14.61
CA ASP A 242 -7.38 -26.15 14.03
C ASP A 242 -6.74 -25.31 12.91
N VAL A 243 -6.15 -24.18 13.32
CA VAL A 243 -4.86 -23.74 12.75
C VAL A 243 -3.86 -23.71 13.91
N PRO A 244 -2.80 -24.54 13.93
CA PRO A 244 -1.76 -24.39 14.92
C PRO A 244 -1.04 -23.05 14.67
N ALA A 245 -0.93 -22.24 15.72
CA ALA A 245 -0.10 -21.06 15.70
C ALA A 245 1.33 -21.44 15.26
N ALA A 246 1.87 -20.69 14.30
CA ALA A 246 3.25 -20.86 13.87
C ALA A 246 4.21 -20.67 15.07
N ALA A 247 5.11 -21.63 15.25
CA ALA A 247 6.17 -21.63 16.26
C ALA A 247 7.39 -20.80 15.81
#